data_AF-A0A3D1YWU1-F1
#
_entry.id   AF-A0A3D1YWU1-F1
#
_cell.length_a   1.000
_cell.length_b   1.000
_cell.length_c   1.000
_cell.angle_alpha   90.00
_cell.angle_beta   90.00
_cell.angle_gamma   90.00
#
_symmetry.space_group_name_H-M   'P 1'
#
loop_
_entity.id
_entity.type
_entity.pdbx_description
1 polymer ?
#
loop_
_entity_poly.entity_id
_entity_poly.type
_entity_poly.pdbx_seq_one_letter_code
_entity_poly.pdbx_strand_id
1 'polypeptide(L)'
;DAYLPESYIAEENLRVEAYKKIILARSPEGLDEVALELADRFGPVPEPVDALLGIARLRLLAKVLGIKEVRQQYGKVRVSPIRVPKHQEVVLSMSYKNLLFKPEREYFQVVKVEASNIIPFMLSLFNDIMSALSSRDDVSTKAR
;
A
#
# COMPACT_ATOMS: atom_id res chain seq x y z
N ASP A 1 13.30 -7.29 3.48
CA ASP A 1 13.62 -7.10 2.05
C ASP A 1 12.51 -7.66 1.19
N ALA A 2 12.32 -7.12 -0.02
CA ALA A 2 11.26 -7.53 -0.94
C ALA A 2 11.85 -8.05 -2.25
N TYR A 3 11.74 -9.35 -2.49
CA TYR A 3 12.32 -10.04 -3.65
C TYR A 3 11.72 -11.43 -3.83
N LEU A 4 11.83 -12.00 -5.02
CA LEU A 4 11.59 -13.41 -5.30
C LEU A 4 12.89 -14.20 -5.05
N PRO A 5 12.94 -15.11 -4.05
CA PRO A 5 14.12 -15.92 -3.76
C PRO A 5 14.25 -17.12 -4.70
N GLU A 6 15.48 -17.56 -4.93
CA GLU A 6 15.81 -18.81 -5.67
C GLU A 6 15.18 -20.04 -5.05
N SER A 7 15.08 -20.07 -3.73
CA SER A 7 14.48 -21.16 -2.97
C SER A 7 12.97 -21.30 -3.18
N TYR A 8 12.30 -20.27 -3.73
CA TYR A 8 10.88 -20.31 -4.03
C TYR A 8 10.63 -20.55 -5.52
N ILE A 9 11.38 -19.87 -6.39
CA ILE A 9 11.34 -20.10 -7.84
C ILE A 9 12.78 -20.30 -8.33
N ALA A 10 13.18 -21.57 -8.47
CA ALA A 10 14.54 -21.94 -8.87
C ALA A 10 14.86 -21.45 -10.28
N GLU A 11 13.96 -21.67 -11.24
CA GLU A 11 14.13 -21.28 -12.63
C GLU A 11 14.13 -19.75 -12.80
N GLU A 12 15.22 -19.20 -13.32
CA GLU A 12 15.41 -17.75 -13.49
C GLU A 12 14.33 -17.13 -14.39
N ASN A 13 14.02 -17.77 -15.53
CA ASN A 13 13.01 -17.30 -16.47
C ASN A 13 11.63 -17.16 -15.82
N LEU A 14 11.22 -18.17 -15.03
CA LEU A 14 9.94 -18.13 -14.29
C LEU A 14 9.92 -17.02 -13.24
N ARG A 15 11.06 -16.76 -12.61
CA ARG A 15 11.20 -15.67 -11.63
C ARG A 15 11.07 -14.30 -12.28
N VAL A 16 11.69 -14.10 -13.44
CA VAL A 16 11.55 -12.87 -14.23
C VAL A 16 10.11 -12.66 -14.68
N GLU A 17 9.42 -13.73 -15.11
CA GLU A 17 8.00 -13.67 -15.45
C GLU A 17 7.12 -13.30 -14.24
N ALA A 18 7.36 -13.92 -13.08
CA ALA A 18 6.66 -13.59 -11.83
C ALA A 18 6.86 -12.12 -11.44
N TYR A 19 8.11 -11.62 -11.48
CA TYR A 19 8.41 -10.20 -11.25
C TYR A 19 7.61 -9.29 -12.20
N LYS A 20 7.59 -9.61 -13.50
CA LYS A 20 6.84 -8.83 -14.49
C LYS A 20 5.35 -8.83 -14.17
N LYS A 21 4.74 -9.97 -13.84
CA LYS A 21 3.32 -10.05 -13.48
C LYS A 21 2.98 -9.16 -12.29
N ILE A 22 3.77 -9.22 -11.22
CA ILE A 22 3.57 -8.39 -10.01
C ILE A 22 3.65 -6.89 -10.34
N ILE A 23 4.69 -6.46 -11.07
CA ILE A 23 4.92 -5.04 -11.41
C ILE A 23 3.85 -4.51 -12.38
N LEU A 24 3.39 -5.35 -13.31
CA LEU A 24 2.43 -4.97 -14.35
C LEU A 24 0.98 -5.08 -13.90
N ALA A 25 0.69 -5.67 -12.73
CA ALA A 25 -0.65 -5.70 -12.16
C ALA A 25 -1.26 -4.29 -12.13
N ARG A 26 -2.53 -4.18 -12.54
CA ARG A 26 -3.24 -2.90 -12.74
C ARG A 26 -4.36 -2.65 -11.73
N SER A 27 -4.75 -3.66 -10.97
CA SER A 27 -5.75 -3.56 -9.91
C SER A 27 -5.36 -4.47 -8.73
N PRO A 28 -5.91 -4.24 -7.53
CA PRO A 28 -5.71 -5.11 -6.38
C PRO A 28 -6.11 -6.56 -6.68
N GLU A 29 -7.23 -6.76 -7.37
CA GLU A 29 -7.77 -8.08 -7.70
C GLU A 29 -6.84 -8.84 -8.65
N GLY A 30 -6.31 -8.16 -9.68
CA GLY A 30 -5.33 -8.79 -10.58
C GLY A 30 -4.00 -9.10 -9.88
N LEU A 31 -3.65 -8.38 -8.82
CA LEU A 31 -2.49 -8.72 -7.99
C LEU A 31 -2.78 -9.91 -7.08
N ASP A 32 -4.00 -10.04 -6.56
CA ASP A 32 -4.47 -11.19 -5.80
C ASP A 32 -4.46 -12.47 -6.66
N GLU A 33 -4.90 -12.38 -7.92
CA GLU A 33 -4.80 -13.49 -8.88
C GLU A 33 -3.35 -13.94 -9.10
N VAL A 34 -2.41 -13.00 -9.22
CA VAL A 34 -0.98 -13.32 -9.34
C VAL A 34 -0.47 -14.00 -8.07
N ALA A 35 -0.88 -13.54 -6.88
CA ALA A 35 -0.48 -14.17 -5.62
C ALA A 35 -1.02 -15.60 -5.49
N LEU A 36 -2.27 -15.84 -5.89
CA LEU A 36 -2.87 -17.17 -5.93
C LEU A 36 -2.16 -18.09 -6.91
N GLU A 37 -1.83 -17.60 -8.11
CA GLU A 37 -1.07 -18.37 -9.11
C GLU A 37 0.32 -18.78 -8.55
N LEU A 38 1.02 -17.86 -7.88
CA LEU A 38 2.30 -18.17 -7.25
C LEU A 38 2.16 -19.23 -6.17
N ALA A 39 1.14 -19.10 -5.32
CA ALA A 39 0.88 -20.04 -4.24
C ALA A 39 0.53 -21.45 -4.76
N ASP A 40 -0.29 -21.54 -5.80
CA ASP A 40 -0.71 -22.79 -6.43
C ASP A 40 0.47 -23.51 -7.11
N ARG A 41 1.33 -22.76 -7.80
CA ARG A 41 2.44 -23.33 -8.58
C ARG A 41 3.68 -23.65 -7.75
N PHE A 42 4.00 -22.81 -6.76
CA PHE A 42 5.28 -22.84 -6.06
C PHE A 42 5.13 -23.08 -4.54
N GLY A 43 3.90 -23.24 -4.05
CA GLY A 43 3.60 -23.43 -2.64
C GLY A 43 3.50 -22.11 -1.86
N PRO A 44 3.45 -22.17 -0.51
CA PRO A 44 3.20 -21.00 0.33
C PRO A 44 4.14 -19.82 0.02
N VAL A 45 3.54 -18.63 -0.14
CA VAL A 45 4.29 -17.40 -0.44
C VAL A 45 5.21 -17.06 0.73
N PRO A 46 6.54 -16.97 0.53
CA PRO A 46 7.47 -16.62 1.60
C PRO A 46 7.45 -15.11 1.88
N GLU A 47 7.90 -14.72 3.08
CA GLU A 47 7.90 -13.33 3.55
C GLU A 47 8.51 -12.30 2.55
N PRO A 48 9.65 -12.56 1.88
CA PRO A 48 10.19 -11.60 0.92
C PRO A 48 9.30 -11.37 -0.31
N VAL A 49 8.52 -12.38 -0.69
CA VAL A 49 7.57 -12.30 -1.83
C VAL A 49 6.29 -11.62 -1.38
N ASP A 50 5.82 -11.88 -0.17
CA ASP A 50 4.69 -11.17 0.42
C ASP A 50 4.99 -9.66 0.54
N ALA A 51 6.21 -9.30 0.98
CA ALA A 51 6.65 -7.91 0.98
C ALA A 51 6.65 -7.28 -0.43
N LEU A 52 7.04 -8.03 -1.46
CA LEU A 52 7.03 -7.58 -2.85
C LEU A 52 5.59 -7.34 -3.36
N LEU A 53 4.66 -8.26 -3.05
CA LEU A 53 3.24 -8.10 -3.31
C LEU A 53 2.67 -6.90 -2.55
N GLY A 54 3.06 -6.70 -1.29
CA GLY A 54 2.66 -5.56 -0.49
C GLY A 54 3.11 -4.22 -1.08
N ILE A 55 4.33 -4.13 -1.60
CA ILE A 55 4.81 -2.94 -2.32
C ILE A 55 3.97 -2.70 -3.60
N ALA A 56 3.67 -3.75 -4.36
CA ALA A 56 2.83 -3.63 -5.55
C ALA A 56 1.41 -3.15 -5.19
N ARG A 57 0.84 -3.63 -4.08
CA ARG A 57 -0.47 -3.20 -3.57
C ARG A 57 -0.44 -1.75 -3.08
N LEU A 58 0.60 -1.33 -2.37
CA LEU A 58 0.80 0.07 -1.98
C LEU A 58 0.85 1.00 -3.20
N ARG A 59 1.55 0.60 -4.27
CA ARG A 59 1.60 1.36 -5.53
C ARG A 59 0.21 1.50 -6.16
N LEU A 60 -0.59 0.44 -6.16
CA LEU A 60 -1.95 0.46 -6.70
C LEU A 60 -2.86 1.38 -5.89
N LEU A 61 -2.85 1.27 -4.56
CA LEU A 61 -3.61 2.15 -3.67
C LEU A 61 -3.15 3.61 -3.77
N ALA A 62 -1.83 3.84 -3.83
CA ALA A 62 -1.27 5.18 -4.03
C ALA A 62 -1.81 5.84 -5.30
N LYS A 63 -1.88 5.08 -6.40
CA LYS A 63 -2.43 5.56 -7.68
C LYS A 63 -3.89 5.98 -7.55
N VAL A 64 -4.72 5.20 -6.86
CA VAL A 64 -6.14 5.53 -6.63
C VAL A 64 -6.29 6.77 -5.76
N LEU A 65 -5.47 6.90 -4.72
CA LEU A 65 -5.44 8.05 -3.82
C LEU A 65 -4.80 9.32 -4.41
N GLY A 66 -4.27 9.24 -5.64
CA GLY A 66 -3.54 10.36 -6.27
C GLY A 66 -2.17 10.66 -5.64
N ILE A 67 -1.65 9.75 -4.81
CA ILE A 67 -0.32 9.83 -4.21
C ILE A 67 0.73 9.61 -5.30
N LYS A 68 1.72 10.51 -5.35
CA LYS A 68 2.82 10.44 -6.32
C LYS A 68 4.12 9.96 -5.72
N GLU A 69 4.24 10.05 -4.40
CA GLU A 69 5.50 9.87 -3.70
C GLU A 69 5.30 9.31 -2.29
N VAL A 70 6.09 8.30 -1.98
CA VAL A 70 6.28 7.75 -0.63
C VAL A 70 7.78 7.76 -0.36
N ARG A 71 8.24 8.59 0.59
CA ARG A 71 9.66 8.71 0.95
C ARG A 71 9.90 8.32 2.39
N GLN A 72 10.84 7.41 2.61
CA GLN A 72 11.35 7.09 3.93
C GLN A 72 12.62 7.91 4.23
N GLN A 73 12.68 8.54 5.40
CA GLN A 73 13.86 9.27 5.86
C GLN A 73 13.93 9.29 7.39
N TYR A 74 15.05 8.88 7.98
CA TYR A 74 15.32 8.92 9.43
C TYR A 74 14.18 8.34 10.31
N GLY A 75 13.66 7.15 9.97
CA GLY A 75 12.57 6.50 10.72
C GLY A 75 11.20 7.17 10.56
N LYS A 76 11.05 8.02 9.53
CA LYS A 76 9.79 8.65 9.15
C LYS A 76 9.44 8.26 7.72
N VAL A 77 8.15 8.15 7.43
CA VAL A 77 7.63 7.96 6.07
C VAL A 77 6.75 9.15 5.73
N ARG A 78 7.10 9.92 4.71
CA ARG A 78 6.27 10.98 4.13
C ARG A 78 5.51 10.42 2.94
N VAL A 79 4.23 10.75 2.84
CA VAL A 79 3.35 10.39 1.71
C VAL A 79 2.73 11.65 1.12
N SER A 80 2.87 11.84 -0.19
CA SER A 80 2.45 13.06 -0.88
C SER A 80 2.19 12.88 -2.39
N PRO A 81 1.42 13.78 -3.03
CA PRO A 81 0.47 14.66 -2.38
C PRO A 81 -0.75 13.85 -1.90
N ILE A 82 -1.41 14.32 -0.84
CA ILE A 82 -2.70 13.81 -0.41
C ILE A 82 -3.46 14.88 0.39
N ARG A 83 -4.76 14.99 0.15
CA ARG A 83 -5.67 15.84 0.91
C ARG A 83 -6.72 14.96 1.57
N VAL A 84 -6.80 15.07 2.89
CA VAL A 84 -7.80 14.37 3.70
C VAL A 84 -8.68 15.43 4.36
N PRO A 85 -10.02 15.31 4.34
CA PRO A 85 -10.90 16.26 5.01
C PRO A 85 -10.57 16.37 6.50
N LYS A 86 -10.68 17.59 7.07
CA LYS A 86 -10.20 17.86 8.43
C LYS A 86 -10.77 16.93 9.50
N HIS A 87 -12.05 16.57 9.40
CA HIS A 87 -12.68 15.64 10.34
C HIS A 87 -12.09 14.22 10.24
N GLN A 88 -11.74 13.75 9.04
CA GLN A 88 -11.09 12.46 8.84
C GLN A 88 -9.63 12.48 9.31
N GLU A 89 -8.91 13.60 9.16
CA GLU A 89 -7.56 13.73 9.74
C GLU A 89 -7.58 13.45 11.25
N VAL A 90 -8.58 13.97 11.97
CA VAL A 90 -8.71 13.79 13.41
C VAL A 90 -8.97 12.32 13.73
N VAL A 91 -9.95 11.69 13.06
CA VAL A 91 -10.28 10.27 13.27
C VAL A 91 -9.07 9.37 13.00
N LEU A 92 -8.39 9.56 11.86
CA LEU A 92 -7.20 8.79 11.51
C LEU A 92 -6.07 9.02 12.50
N SER A 93 -5.86 10.25 12.99
CA SER A 93 -4.82 10.53 13.99
C SER A 93 -5.13 9.91 15.37
N MET A 94 -6.40 9.64 15.68
CA MET A 94 -6.79 8.90 16.89
C MET A 94 -6.48 7.40 16.76
N SER A 95 -6.72 6.81 15.58
CA SER A 95 -6.40 5.42 15.28
C SER A 95 -4.89 5.19 15.15
N TYR A 96 -4.19 6.15 14.55
CA TYR A 96 -2.76 6.08 14.25
C TYR A 96 -2.01 7.19 15.00
N LYS A 97 -1.57 6.90 16.24
CA LYS A 97 -0.88 7.88 17.11
C LYS A 97 0.40 8.48 16.52
N ASN A 98 0.99 7.81 15.54
CA ASN A 98 2.22 8.22 14.87
C ASN A 98 1.97 8.92 13.54
N LEU A 99 0.71 9.22 13.20
CA LEU A 99 0.31 9.91 11.98
C LEU A 99 0.22 11.42 12.22
N LEU A 100 0.93 12.19 11.40
CA LEU A 100 0.99 13.65 11.48
C LEU A 100 0.61 14.27 10.13
N PHE A 101 -0.58 14.84 10.04
CA PHE A 101 -1.03 15.55 8.84
C PHE A 101 -0.40 16.94 8.70
N LYS A 102 -0.10 17.32 7.45
CA LYS A 102 0.44 18.64 7.05
C LYS A 102 -0.36 19.15 5.84
N PRO A 103 -1.64 19.50 6.02
CA PRO A 103 -2.57 19.81 4.93
C PRO A 103 -2.11 20.98 4.05
N GLU A 104 -1.49 22.01 4.63
CA GLU A 104 -0.92 23.16 3.90
C GLU A 104 0.14 22.79 2.85
N ARG A 105 0.70 21.58 2.96
CA ARG A 105 1.72 21.04 2.05
C ARG A 105 1.26 19.72 1.42
N GLU A 106 -0.01 19.36 1.59
CA GLU A 106 -0.65 18.16 1.03
C GLU A 106 0.12 16.87 1.32
N TYR A 107 0.57 16.67 2.55
CA TYR A 107 1.20 15.40 2.92
C TYR A 107 0.84 14.99 4.33
N PHE A 108 1.08 13.72 4.64
CA PHE A 108 1.20 13.27 6.02
C PHE A 108 2.55 12.59 6.26
N GLN A 109 2.91 12.48 7.53
CA GLN A 109 4.09 11.76 7.98
C GLN A 109 3.69 10.70 8.98
N VAL A 110 4.21 9.50 8.77
CA VAL A 110 4.24 8.44 9.78
C VAL A 110 5.60 8.53 10.47
N VAL A 111 5.61 8.73 11.78
CA VAL A 111 6.85 8.78 12.58
C VAL A 111 7.05 7.49 13.36
N LYS A 112 8.28 7.19 13.79
CA LYS A 112 8.56 6.06 14.68
C LYS A 112 7.98 4.73 14.17
N VAL A 113 8.12 4.47 12.87
CA VAL A 113 7.70 3.20 12.27
C VAL A 113 8.91 2.29 12.15
N GLU A 114 8.79 1.06 12.64
CA GLU A 114 9.84 0.04 12.52
C GLU A 114 9.93 -0.47 11.08
N ALA A 115 11.15 -0.66 10.57
CA ALA A 115 11.39 -1.01 9.18
C ALA A 115 10.68 -2.32 8.75
N SER A 116 10.66 -3.32 9.62
CA SER A 116 10.00 -4.61 9.41
C SER A 116 8.49 -4.49 9.23
N ASN A 117 7.86 -3.43 9.76
CA ASN A 117 6.41 -3.29 9.79
C ASN A 117 5.88 -2.17 8.88
N ILE A 118 6.74 -1.55 8.05
CA ILE A 118 6.34 -0.40 7.22
C ILE A 118 5.26 -0.80 6.22
N ILE A 119 5.48 -1.87 5.45
CA ILE A 119 4.56 -2.28 4.38
C ILE A 119 3.17 -2.60 4.94
N PRO A 120 2.99 -3.51 5.91
CA PRO A 120 1.67 -3.82 6.46
C PRO A 120 1.02 -2.60 7.12
N PHE A 121 1.77 -1.79 7.87
CA PHE A 121 1.25 -0.55 8.46
C PHE A 121 0.71 0.41 7.39
N MET A 122 1.48 0.65 6.34
CA MET A 122 1.11 1.55 5.26
C MET A 122 -0.09 1.03 4.47
N LEU A 123 -0.23 -0.30 4.31
CA LEU A 123 -1.38 -0.91 3.66
C LEU A 123 -2.66 -0.68 4.46
N SER A 124 -2.64 -0.94 5.76
CA SER A 124 -3.78 -0.65 6.64
C SER A 124 -4.16 0.83 6.59
N LEU A 125 -3.17 1.73 6.73
CA LEU A 125 -3.41 3.17 6.69
C LEU A 125 -4.00 3.63 5.35
N PHE A 126 -3.52 3.13 4.21
CA PHE A 126 -4.04 3.51 2.90
C PHE A 126 -5.47 3.01 2.70
N ASN A 127 -5.80 1.80 3.17
CA ASN A 127 -7.17 1.28 3.13
C ASN A 127 -8.11 2.11 4.01
N ASP A 128 -7.68 2.50 5.21
CA ASP A 128 -8.47 3.35 6.10
C ASP A 128 -8.69 4.75 5.51
N ILE A 129 -7.67 5.33 4.88
CA ILE A 129 -7.80 6.60 4.15
C ILE A 129 -8.76 6.45 2.97
N MET A 130 -8.65 5.37 2.19
CA MET A 130 -9.59 5.08 1.09
C MET A 130 -11.03 5.00 1.62
N SER A 131 -11.27 4.23 2.68
CA SER A 131 -12.58 4.10 3.32
C SER A 131 -13.14 5.45 3.80
N ALA A 132 -12.30 6.25 4.46
CA ALA A 132 -12.65 7.58 4.94
C ALA A 132 -12.98 8.59 3.83
N LEU A 133 -12.43 8.40 2.62
CA LEU A 133 -12.73 9.23 1.46
C LEU A 133 -13.98 8.74 0.71
N SER A 134 -14.19 7.43 0.61
CA SER A 134 -15.37 6.84 -0.05
C SER A 134 -16.66 7.02 0.75
N SER A 135 -16.61 7.17 2.08
CA SER A 135 -17.79 7.44 2.92
C SER A 135 -18.48 8.79 2.63
N ARG A 136 -17.95 9.59 1.70
CA ARG A 136 -18.55 10.85 1.22
C ARG A 136 -19.49 10.66 0.02
N ASP A 137 -19.27 9.64 -0.81
CA ASP A 137 -20.02 9.49 -2.06
C ASP A 137 -21.47 9.02 -1.85
N ASP A 138 -21.77 8.44 -0.68
CA ASP A 138 -23.11 7.94 -0.33
C ASP A 138 -24.08 9.05 0.15
N VAL A 139 -23.57 10.22 0.57
CA VAL A 139 -24.43 11.29 1.12
C VAL A 139 -24.82 12.32 0.03
N SER A 140 -24.04 12.45 -1.04
CA SER A 140 -24.35 13.40 -2.14
C SER A 140 -25.38 12.89 -3.15
N THR A 141 -25.70 11.58 -3.17
CA THR A 141 -26.64 11.00 -4.14
C THR A 141 -28.09 10.91 -3.62
N LYS A 142 -28.32 11.17 -2.33
CA LYS A 142 -29.67 11.23 -1.71
C LYS A 142 -30.26 12.64 -1.60
N ALA A 143 -29.62 13.64 -2.17
CA ALA A 143 -30.10 15.03 -2.16
C ALA A 143 -30.10 15.63 -3.57
N ARG A 144 -30.82 15.00 -4.50
CA ARG A 144 -31.37 15.63 -5.71
C ARG A 144 -32.66 14.94 -6.11
#